data_AF-A0A0C3DQQ3-F1
#
_entry.id   AF-A0A0C3DQQ3-F1
#
_cell.length_a   1.000
_cell.length_b   1.000
_cell.length_c   1.000
_cell.angle_alpha   90.00
_cell.angle_beta   90.00
_cell.angle_gamma   90.00
#
_symmetry.space_group_name_H-M   'P 1'
#
loop_
_entity.id
_entity.type
_entity.pdbx_description
1 polymer ?
#
loop_
_entity_poly.entity_id
_entity_poly.type
_entity_poly.pdbx_seq_one_letter_code
_entity_poly.pdbx_strand_id
1 'polypeptide(L)'
;MDIFEVQLTKGEDLWTLRMYFMLIHTAPTTKSVEIDLISRQEEYHCPHGSVTWIAKALKLEEAQFVFALDSQRAHSTMTETYMLSMVRRRERLQSHINGLMEYAEKYLGDTLGDMLQDARKVPDQQDDWVDTDNPFMVPIPDGAELVVLPLPSYLGKHHFYKLGVGGLVDQELQLRQGQANDTLHELWLALADKAVIFQKDVRHATNYNRNTRAWAKIATTEAIVQRHARIYCRCRMQMLALGAGPDILGQYQQLQDIDLRVSTAIADPNARGHRDDTLGWFWTMDVP
;
A
#
# COMPACT_ATOMS: atom_id res chain seq x y z
N MET A 1 25.49 14.51 -21.03
CA MET A 1 26.57 14.38 -20.05
C MET A 1 26.22 13.18 -19.21
N ASP A 2 27.03 12.14 -19.36
CA ASP A 2 26.87 10.82 -18.75
C ASP A 2 26.96 10.90 -17.23
N ILE A 3 25.99 10.30 -16.53
CA ILE A 3 25.94 10.19 -15.06
C ILE A 3 26.27 8.76 -14.61
N PHE A 4 26.80 7.90 -15.49
CA PHE A 4 27.05 6.48 -15.20
C PHE A 4 28.51 6.06 -15.42
N GLU A 5 29.48 6.86 -14.98
CA GLU A 5 30.86 6.38 -14.82
C GLU A 5 31.28 6.43 -13.35
N VAL A 6 30.88 5.40 -12.60
CA VAL A 6 31.62 4.96 -11.42
C VAL A 6 31.94 3.49 -11.62
N GLN A 7 33.22 3.19 -11.83
CA GLN A 7 33.69 1.82 -11.92
C GLN A 7 33.59 1.17 -10.53
N LEU A 8 32.56 0.35 -10.34
CA LEU A 8 32.45 -0.53 -9.18
C LEU A 8 33.44 -1.68 -9.33
N THR A 9 34.45 -1.71 -8.46
CA THR A 9 35.45 -2.78 -8.41
C THR A 9 34.83 -4.03 -7.80
N LYS A 10 34.83 -5.13 -8.57
CA LYS A 10 34.34 -6.46 -8.16
C LYS A 10 34.78 -6.83 -6.74
N GLY A 11 33.82 -6.81 -5.81
CA GLY A 11 34.01 -7.38 -4.47
C GLY A 11 33.32 -6.63 -3.32
N GLU A 12 32.86 -5.40 -3.52
CA GLU A 12 32.34 -4.54 -2.43
C GLU A 12 30.90 -4.02 -2.68
N ASP A 13 30.10 -4.76 -3.45
CA ASP A 13 29.02 -4.12 -4.23
C ASP A 13 27.60 -4.14 -3.63
N LEU A 14 27.36 -4.68 -2.42
CA LEU A 14 26.00 -4.73 -1.86
C LEU A 14 25.70 -3.68 -0.78
N TRP A 15 26.69 -3.39 0.07
CA TRP A 15 26.53 -2.34 1.08
C TRP A 15 26.59 -0.95 0.45
N THR A 16 27.44 -0.75 -0.55
CA THR A 16 27.59 0.50 -1.29
C THR A 16 26.36 0.85 -2.13
N LEU A 17 25.73 -0.12 -2.80
CA LEU A 17 24.43 0.10 -3.47
C LEU A 17 23.32 0.47 -2.49
N ARG A 18 23.24 -0.23 -1.35
CA ARG A 18 22.28 0.07 -0.28
C ARG A 18 22.54 1.44 0.37
N MET A 19 23.81 1.85 0.47
CA MET A 19 24.19 3.14 1.06
C MET A 19 24.01 4.32 0.10
N TYR A 20 24.29 4.14 -1.21
CA TYR A 20 24.12 5.18 -2.22
C TYR A 20 22.65 5.47 -2.53
N PHE A 21 21.78 4.45 -2.55
CA PHE A 21 20.34 4.66 -2.70
C PHE A 21 19.68 5.35 -1.49
N MET A 22 20.28 5.22 -0.30
CA MET A 22 19.75 5.79 0.95
C MET A 22 20.13 7.26 1.18
N LEU A 23 20.99 7.85 0.32
CA LEU A 23 21.60 9.17 0.51
C LEU A 23 21.03 10.29 -0.40
N ILE A 24 20.08 9.97 -1.26
CA ILE A 24 19.29 10.95 -2.02
C ILE A 24 18.10 11.34 -1.14
N HIS A 25 17.66 12.61 -1.14
CA HIS A 25 16.56 13.09 -0.29
C HIS A 25 15.34 12.18 -0.36
N THR A 26 15.19 11.29 0.63
CA THR A 26 14.16 10.26 0.62
C THR A 26 12.78 10.88 0.76
N ALA A 27 11.82 10.42 -0.04
CA ALA A 27 10.45 10.86 0.06
C ALA A 27 9.93 10.58 1.48
N PRO A 28 9.08 11.45 2.04
CA PRO A 28 8.67 11.32 3.42
C PRO A 28 7.80 10.07 3.63
N THR A 29 8.18 9.25 4.61
CA THR A 29 7.38 8.12 5.13
C THR A 29 6.08 8.59 5.77
N THR A 30 5.08 7.72 5.91
CA THR A 30 3.84 8.05 6.63
C THR A 30 4.11 8.62 8.02
N LYS A 31 5.10 8.05 8.73
CA LYS A 31 5.48 8.50 10.08
C LYS A 31 6.08 9.91 10.07
N SER A 32 6.95 10.20 9.11
CA SER A 32 7.53 11.54 8.98
C SER A 32 6.49 12.59 8.62
N VAL A 33 5.55 12.25 7.73
CA VAL A 33 4.41 13.12 7.40
C VAL A 33 3.50 13.32 8.61
N GLU A 34 3.21 12.26 9.39
CA GLU A 34 2.41 12.38 10.60
C GLU A 34 3.06 13.31 11.64
N ILE A 35 4.38 13.17 11.87
CA ILE A 35 5.14 14.04 12.78
C ILE A 35 5.07 15.51 12.32
N ASP A 36 5.30 15.76 11.03
CA ASP A 36 5.26 17.09 10.44
C ASP A 36 3.86 17.72 10.54
N LEU A 37 2.80 16.98 10.21
CA LEU A 37 1.41 17.43 10.31
C LEU A 37 1.00 17.74 11.75
N ILE A 38 1.43 16.92 12.73
CA ILE A 38 1.18 17.20 14.16
C ILE A 38 1.89 18.49 14.57
N SER A 39 3.12 18.72 14.10
CA SER A 39 3.88 19.94 14.41
C SER A 39 3.26 21.21 13.83
N ARG A 40 2.56 21.12 12.69
CA ARG A 40 1.93 22.24 11.99
C ARG A 40 0.41 22.31 12.20
N GLN A 41 -0.12 21.65 13.23
CA GLN A 41 -1.56 21.45 13.40
C GLN A 41 -2.37 22.76 13.53
N GLU A 42 -1.76 23.83 14.06
CA GLU A 42 -2.39 25.16 14.19
C GLU A 42 -2.68 25.83 12.83
N GLU A 43 -1.95 25.47 11.79
CA GLU A 43 -2.07 26.02 10.43
C GLU A 43 -3.36 25.56 9.70
N TYR A 44 -3.85 24.36 10.04
CA TYR A 44 -4.94 23.70 9.30
C TYR A 44 -6.33 23.97 9.86
N HIS A 45 -6.47 24.78 10.92
CA HIS A 45 -7.73 25.03 11.63
C HIS A 45 -8.53 23.74 11.97
N CYS A 46 -7.82 22.62 12.11
CA CYS A 46 -8.43 21.31 12.38
C CYS A 46 -8.42 21.00 13.87
N PRO A 47 -9.41 20.24 14.38
CA PRO A 47 -9.43 19.82 15.77
C PRO A 47 -8.15 19.10 16.20
N HIS A 48 -7.70 19.32 17.43
CA HIS A 48 -6.51 18.64 17.96
C HIS A 48 -6.69 17.10 17.92
N GLY A 49 -5.62 16.39 17.60
CA GLY A 49 -5.64 14.92 17.43
C GLY A 49 -6.24 14.39 16.12
N SER A 50 -6.75 15.26 15.24
CA SER A 50 -7.29 14.89 13.91
C SER A 50 -6.30 14.09 13.05
N VAL A 51 -5.05 14.54 12.96
CA VAL A 51 -3.98 13.86 12.19
C VAL A 51 -3.78 12.43 12.69
N THR A 52 -3.64 12.24 13.99
CA THR A 52 -3.47 10.92 14.60
C THR A 52 -4.69 10.03 14.40
N TRP A 53 -5.90 10.62 14.41
CA TRP A 53 -7.13 9.89 14.10
C TRP A 53 -7.14 9.41 12.64
N ILE A 54 -6.79 10.26 11.68
CA ILE A 54 -6.67 9.88 10.26
C ILE A 54 -5.59 8.80 10.09
N ALA A 55 -4.40 8.98 10.67
CA ALA A 55 -3.31 8.00 10.58
C ALA A 55 -3.74 6.62 11.13
N LYS A 56 -4.47 6.59 12.25
CA LYS A 56 -5.08 5.36 12.79
C LYS A 56 -6.11 4.76 11.85
N ALA A 57 -6.95 5.57 11.21
CA ALA A 57 -7.93 5.13 10.23
C ALA A 57 -7.25 4.50 9.00
N LEU A 58 -6.18 5.09 8.48
CA LEU A 58 -5.40 4.53 7.38
C LEU A 58 -4.78 3.18 7.74
N LYS A 59 -4.24 3.04 8.96
CA LYS A 59 -3.71 1.75 9.42
C LYS A 59 -4.79 0.70 9.61
N LEU A 60 -5.98 1.11 10.03
CA LEU A 60 -7.13 0.22 10.16
C LEU A 60 -7.66 -0.23 8.79
N GLU A 61 -7.71 0.67 7.82
CA GLU A 61 -8.05 0.37 6.42
C GLU A 61 -7.09 -0.67 5.83
N GLU A 62 -5.78 -0.46 5.99
CA GLU A 62 -4.76 -1.42 5.56
C GLU A 62 -4.99 -2.78 6.24
N ALA A 63 -5.33 -2.80 7.53
CA ALA A 63 -5.60 -4.03 8.26
C ALA A 63 -6.89 -4.75 7.80
N GLN A 64 -7.96 -4.01 7.47
CA GLN A 64 -9.18 -4.54 6.86
C GLN A 64 -8.87 -5.16 5.50
N PHE A 65 -8.12 -4.44 4.66
CA PHE A 65 -7.75 -4.89 3.33
C PHE A 65 -6.90 -6.17 3.36
N VAL A 66 -5.85 -6.17 4.20
CA VAL A 66 -4.99 -7.34 4.35
C VAL A 66 -5.77 -8.53 4.93
N PHE A 67 -6.71 -8.30 5.84
CA PHE A 67 -7.57 -9.37 6.34
C PHE A 67 -8.46 -9.96 5.25
N ALA A 68 -9.03 -9.13 4.38
CA ALA A 68 -9.82 -9.58 3.24
C ALA A 68 -8.98 -10.40 2.23
N LEU A 69 -7.72 -9.99 1.96
CA LEU A 69 -6.81 -10.77 1.13
C LEU A 69 -6.47 -12.13 1.74
N ASP A 70 -6.26 -12.17 3.06
CA ASP A 70 -5.90 -13.39 3.77
C ASP A 70 -7.09 -14.36 3.87
N SER A 71 -8.32 -13.85 4.07
CA SER A 71 -9.54 -14.65 4.13
C SER A 71 -9.84 -15.33 2.78
N GLN A 72 -9.60 -14.63 1.66
CA GLN A 72 -9.75 -15.20 0.32
C GLN A 72 -8.85 -16.42 0.09
N ARG A 73 -7.62 -16.40 0.62
CA ARG A 73 -6.65 -17.50 0.47
C ARG A 73 -6.96 -18.70 1.37
N ALA A 74 -7.78 -18.51 2.40
CA ALA A 74 -8.02 -19.48 3.46
C ALA A 74 -9.08 -20.54 3.16
N HIS A 75 -10.02 -20.27 2.24
CA HIS A 75 -11.25 -21.06 2.09
C HIS A 75 -11.04 -22.52 1.68
N SER A 76 -9.85 -22.90 1.20
CA SER A 76 -9.56 -24.27 0.73
C SER A 76 -8.80 -25.15 1.75
N THR A 77 -8.34 -24.63 2.89
CA THR A 77 -7.43 -25.39 3.80
C THR A 77 -7.51 -24.95 5.27
N MET A 78 -8.70 -24.93 5.86
CA MET A 78 -8.91 -24.34 7.19
C MET A 78 -8.84 -25.37 8.33
N THR A 79 -7.77 -25.32 9.13
CA THR A 79 -7.68 -26.00 10.45
C THR A 79 -8.40 -25.17 11.52
N GLU A 80 -8.95 -25.80 12.57
CA GLU A 80 -9.62 -25.11 13.68
C GLU A 80 -8.78 -24.00 14.34
N THR A 81 -7.47 -24.23 14.50
CA THR A 81 -6.54 -23.22 15.04
C THR A 81 -6.44 -21.99 14.15
N TYR A 82 -6.47 -22.19 12.83
CA TYR A 82 -6.44 -21.11 11.86
C TYR A 82 -7.79 -20.35 11.85
N MET A 83 -8.93 -21.07 11.89
CA MET A 83 -10.25 -20.47 12.03
C MET A 83 -10.35 -19.58 13.27
N LEU A 84 -9.89 -20.07 14.42
CA LEU A 84 -9.85 -19.29 15.66
C LEU A 84 -8.97 -18.03 15.53
N SER A 85 -7.84 -18.12 14.83
CA SER A 85 -6.97 -16.95 14.62
C SER A 85 -7.65 -15.89 13.73
N MET A 86 -8.39 -16.30 12.71
CA MET A 86 -9.19 -15.40 11.88
C MET A 86 -10.32 -14.73 12.66
N VAL A 87 -11.06 -15.48 13.47
CA VAL A 87 -12.14 -14.93 14.32
C VAL A 87 -11.59 -13.87 15.28
N ARG A 88 -10.49 -14.18 15.99
CA ARG A 88 -9.84 -13.23 16.90
C ARG A 88 -9.34 -11.98 16.19
N ARG A 89 -8.83 -12.12 14.97
CA ARG A 89 -8.38 -10.97 14.16
C ARG A 89 -9.57 -10.11 13.75
N ARG A 90 -10.71 -10.70 13.38
CA ARG A 90 -11.95 -9.97 13.09
C ARG A 90 -12.48 -9.23 14.32
N GLU A 91 -12.50 -9.86 15.49
CA GLU A 91 -12.90 -9.21 16.75
C GLU A 91 -12.02 -8.00 17.08
N ARG A 92 -10.70 -8.13 16.89
CA ARG A 92 -9.76 -7.01 17.10
C ARG A 92 -10.01 -5.88 16.11
N LEU A 93 -10.24 -6.19 14.83
CA LEU A 93 -10.61 -5.20 13.82
C LEU A 93 -11.89 -4.46 14.22
N GLN A 94 -12.93 -5.19 14.63
CA GLN A 94 -14.18 -4.59 15.07
C GLN A 94 -13.99 -3.67 16.27
N SER A 95 -13.17 -4.06 17.25
CA SER A 95 -12.85 -3.22 18.41
C SER A 95 -12.16 -1.91 18.00
N HIS A 96 -11.18 -1.98 17.09
CA HIS A 96 -10.52 -0.79 16.56
C HIS A 96 -11.47 0.10 15.75
N ILE A 97 -12.38 -0.49 14.96
CA ILE A 97 -13.41 0.25 14.21
C ILE A 97 -14.33 1.00 15.17
N ASN A 98 -14.85 0.32 16.21
CA ASN A 98 -15.74 0.93 17.18
C ASN A 98 -15.08 2.11 17.89
N GLY A 99 -13.83 1.94 18.34
CA GLY A 99 -13.06 3.04 18.92
C GLY A 99 -12.89 4.19 17.93
N LEU A 100 -12.56 3.90 16.67
CA LEU A 100 -12.37 4.92 15.65
C LEU A 100 -13.66 5.71 15.34
N MET A 101 -14.81 5.04 15.34
CA MET A 101 -16.12 5.68 15.16
C MET A 101 -16.43 6.63 16.33
N GLU A 102 -16.18 6.23 17.57
CA GLU A 102 -16.35 7.08 18.76
C GLU A 102 -15.46 8.35 18.69
N TYR A 103 -14.24 8.23 18.15
CA TYR A 103 -13.40 9.40 17.89
C TYR A 103 -13.93 10.27 16.74
N ALA A 104 -14.47 9.66 15.68
CA ALA A 104 -15.01 10.38 14.53
C ALA A 104 -16.24 11.23 14.90
N GLU A 105 -17.10 10.74 15.79
CA GLU A 105 -18.26 11.48 16.31
C GLU A 105 -17.86 12.83 16.94
N LYS A 106 -16.68 12.93 17.54
CA LYS A 106 -16.19 14.19 18.13
C LYS A 106 -15.90 15.26 17.08
N TYR A 107 -15.58 14.87 15.85
CA TYR A 107 -15.20 15.77 14.77
C TYR A 107 -16.34 16.01 13.78
N LEU A 108 -17.16 14.99 13.54
CA LEU A 108 -18.22 15.00 12.53
C LEU A 108 -19.63 15.14 13.13
N GLY A 109 -19.78 14.92 14.44
CA GLY A 109 -21.05 15.05 15.16
C GLY A 109 -22.16 14.19 14.55
N ASP A 110 -23.39 14.68 14.66
CA ASP A 110 -24.60 13.98 14.20
C ASP A 110 -24.63 13.73 12.69
N THR A 111 -23.84 14.47 11.91
CA THR A 111 -23.78 14.31 10.45
C THR A 111 -23.05 13.04 9.99
N LEU A 112 -22.30 12.38 10.88
CA LEU A 112 -21.55 11.15 10.57
C LEU A 112 -22.47 10.02 10.08
N GLY A 113 -23.63 9.85 10.72
CA GLY A 113 -24.58 8.79 10.36
C GLY A 113 -25.07 8.91 8.93
N ASP A 114 -25.47 10.12 8.53
CA ASP A 114 -25.96 10.42 7.18
C ASP A 114 -24.86 10.22 6.12
N MET A 115 -23.63 10.68 6.42
CA MET A 115 -22.48 10.49 5.51
C MET A 115 -22.17 9.02 5.28
N LEU A 116 -22.21 8.18 6.31
CA LEU A 116 -21.96 6.74 6.19
C LEU A 116 -23.07 6.05 5.38
N GLN A 117 -24.32 6.48 5.51
CA GLN A 117 -25.41 5.95 4.71
C GLN A 117 -25.28 6.33 3.24
N ASP A 118 -24.82 7.54 2.95
CA ASP A 118 -24.59 7.98 1.58
C ASP A 118 -23.38 7.28 0.94
N ALA A 119 -22.30 7.10 1.69
CA ALA A 119 -21.11 6.37 1.23
C ALA A 119 -21.43 4.90 0.85
N ARG A 120 -22.32 4.24 1.61
CA ARG A 120 -22.77 2.86 1.30
C ARG A 120 -23.55 2.73 -0.01
N LYS A 121 -24.13 3.83 -0.52
CA LYS A 121 -24.89 3.85 -1.77
C LYS A 121 -23.99 3.99 -3.00
N VAL A 122 -22.75 4.44 -2.82
CA VAL A 122 -21.78 4.50 -3.92
C VAL A 122 -21.39 3.06 -4.26
N PRO A 123 -21.56 2.61 -5.52
CA PRO A 123 -21.12 1.29 -5.93
C PRO A 123 -19.63 1.14 -5.61
N ASP A 124 -19.28 -0.01 -5.03
CA ASP A 124 -17.90 -0.41 -4.79
C ASP A 124 -17.10 -0.10 -6.06
N GLN A 125 -16.14 0.83 -5.98
CA GLN A 125 -15.25 1.10 -7.10
C GLN A 125 -14.46 -0.17 -7.30
N GLN A 126 -14.93 -1.01 -8.23
CA GLN A 126 -14.29 -2.25 -8.60
C GLN A 126 -12.84 -1.93 -8.92
N ASP A 127 -11.93 -2.42 -8.09
CA ASP A 127 -10.52 -2.44 -8.44
C ASP A 127 -10.43 -3.27 -9.72
N ASP A 128 -10.03 -2.67 -10.85
CA ASP A 128 -9.76 -3.38 -12.12
C ASP A 128 -8.67 -4.48 -11.97
N TRP A 129 -8.07 -4.57 -10.78
CA TRP A 129 -7.10 -5.56 -10.32
C TRP A 129 -7.71 -6.76 -9.58
N VAL A 130 -9.03 -6.79 -9.37
CA VAL A 130 -9.72 -7.98 -8.88
C VAL A 130 -9.74 -8.97 -10.03
N ASP A 131 -8.91 -10.02 -9.91
CA ASP A 131 -9.03 -11.26 -10.69
C ASP A 131 -10.47 -11.76 -10.60
N THR A 132 -11.28 -11.34 -11.56
CA THR A 132 -12.74 -11.51 -11.56
C THR A 132 -13.12 -12.94 -11.93
N ASP A 133 -12.11 -13.77 -12.30
CA ASP A 133 -12.26 -15.16 -12.69
C ASP A 133 -12.27 -16.13 -11.49
N ASN A 134 -12.27 -15.65 -10.24
CA ASN A 134 -12.38 -16.52 -9.07
C ASN A 134 -13.86 -16.79 -8.69
N PRO A 135 -14.46 -17.95 -9.05
CA PRO A 135 -15.90 -18.18 -8.95
C PRO A 135 -16.37 -18.48 -7.52
N PHE A 136 -15.48 -18.43 -6.53
CA PHE A 136 -15.75 -18.73 -5.11
C PHE A 136 -15.99 -17.48 -4.26
N MET A 137 -16.15 -16.31 -4.89
CA MET A 137 -16.48 -15.07 -4.22
C MET A 137 -17.93 -15.07 -3.72
N VAL A 138 -18.14 -15.30 -2.43
CA VAL A 138 -19.31 -14.77 -1.73
C VAL A 138 -18.77 -13.94 -0.56
N PRO A 139 -18.74 -12.60 -0.69
CA PRO A 139 -18.49 -11.73 0.46
C PRO A 139 -19.49 -12.11 1.56
N ILE A 140 -19.00 -12.39 2.77
CA ILE A 140 -19.90 -12.53 3.92
C ILE A 140 -20.54 -11.15 4.11
N PRO A 141 -21.87 -11.00 3.97
CA PRO A 141 -22.54 -9.73 4.23
C PRO A 141 -22.24 -9.31 5.67
N ASP A 142 -21.88 -8.04 5.87
CA ASP A 142 -21.68 -7.41 7.19
C ASP A 142 -20.38 -7.78 7.95
N GLY A 143 -19.35 -8.30 7.28
CA GLY A 143 -18.02 -8.49 7.89
C GLY A 143 -17.34 -7.16 8.28
N ALA A 144 -16.57 -7.16 9.38
CA ALA A 144 -15.78 -6.01 9.85
C ALA A 144 -14.83 -5.46 8.76
N GLU A 145 -14.44 -6.31 7.82
CA GLU A 145 -13.63 -6.00 6.64
C GLU A 145 -14.32 -5.14 5.57
N LEU A 146 -15.66 -5.03 5.59
CA LEU A 146 -16.47 -4.26 4.64
C LEU A 146 -17.04 -2.97 5.27
N VAL A 147 -16.73 -2.71 6.54
CA VAL A 147 -17.21 -1.50 7.21
C VAL A 147 -16.51 -0.27 6.62
N VAL A 148 -17.30 0.64 6.06
CA VAL A 148 -16.84 1.94 5.58
C VAL A 148 -16.25 2.73 6.74
N LEU A 149 -14.98 3.11 6.61
CA LEU A 149 -14.30 3.94 7.61
C LEU A 149 -14.66 5.42 7.43
N PRO A 150 -14.71 6.20 8.52
CA PRO A 150 -15.06 7.62 8.48
C PRO A 150 -13.90 8.49 7.98
N LEU A 151 -13.36 8.19 6.79
CA LEU A 151 -12.31 8.95 6.13
C LEU A 151 -12.91 9.90 5.09
N PRO A 152 -12.33 11.10 4.90
CA PRO A 152 -12.72 12.01 3.83
C PRO A 152 -12.75 11.39 2.43
N SER A 153 -11.83 10.47 2.12
CA SER A 153 -11.79 9.75 0.84
C SER A 153 -13.01 8.85 0.60
N TYR A 154 -13.53 8.18 1.64
CA TYR A 154 -14.73 7.33 1.54
C TYR A 154 -16.06 8.08 1.67
N LEU A 155 -16.10 9.10 2.54
CA LEU A 155 -17.31 9.87 2.82
C LEU A 155 -17.54 11.01 1.81
N GLY A 156 -16.52 11.34 1.02
CA GLY A 156 -16.55 12.42 0.04
C GLY A 156 -16.18 13.78 0.65
N LYS A 157 -15.14 14.40 0.08
CA LYS A 157 -14.57 15.67 0.53
C LYS A 157 -15.55 16.84 0.67
N HIS A 158 -16.64 16.86 -0.10
CA HIS A 158 -17.64 17.94 -0.04
C HIS A 158 -18.29 18.08 1.33
N HIS A 159 -18.48 16.97 2.05
CA HIS A 159 -19.04 16.98 3.40
C HIS A 159 -18.11 17.70 4.39
N PHE A 160 -16.79 17.47 4.28
CA PHE A 160 -15.78 18.06 5.15
C PHE A 160 -15.64 19.57 4.94
N TYR A 161 -15.71 20.04 3.68
CA TYR A 161 -15.73 21.47 3.39
C TYR A 161 -17.00 22.16 3.91
N LYS A 162 -18.17 21.52 3.80
CA LYS A 162 -19.44 22.06 4.33
C LYS A 162 -19.43 22.20 5.85
N LEU A 163 -18.78 21.27 6.55
CA LEU A 163 -18.61 21.29 8.00
C LEU A 163 -17.52 22.27 8.49
N GLY A 164 -16.78 22.91 7.59
CA GLY A 164 -15.66 23.79 7.94
C GLY A 164 -14.41 23.04 8.42
N VAL A 165 -14.37 21.71 8.31
CA VAL A 165 -13.22 20.84 8.66
C VAL A 165 -12.48 20.37 7.40
N GLY A 166 -12.43 21.23 6.37
CA GLY A 166 -11.82 20.93 5.08
C GLY A 166 -10.35 20.52 5.16
N GLY A 167 -9.61 21.02 6.15
CA GLY A 167 -8.20 20.67 6.35
C GLY A 167 -7.97 19.17 6.65
N LEU A 168 -9.00 18.42 7.08
CA LEU A 168 -8.92 16.97 7.22
C LEU A 168 -8.71 16.26 5.87
N VAL A 169 -9.23 16.83 4.78
CA VAL A 169 -9.04 16.32 3.41
C VAL A 169 -7.57 16.45 3.02
N ASP A 170 -6.95 17.60 3.32
CA ASP A 170 -5.55 17.87 2.99
C ASP A 170 -4.59 17.05 3.86
N GLN A 171 -4.93 16.87 5.15
CA GLN A 171 -4.20 15.99 6.07
C GLN A 171 -4.25 14.53 5.61
N GLU A 172 -5.44 14.03 5.22
CA GLU A 172 -5.53 12.68 4.66
C GLU A 172 -4.70 12.56 3.38
N LEU A 173 -4.79 13.53 2.46
CA LEU A 173 -4.03 13.49 1.21
C LEU A 173 -2.52 13.42 1.45
N GLN A 174 -1.99 14.20 2.40
CA GLN A 174 -0.57 14.14 2.76
C GLN A 174 -0.20 12.78 3.39
N LEU A 175 -1.00 12.26 4.31
CA LEU A 175 -0.76 10.95 4.91
C LEU A 175 -0.83 9.81 3.88
N ARG A 176 -1.73 9.91 2.89
CA ARG A 176 -1.82 8.99 1.76
C ARG A 176 -0.53 9.00 0.93
N GLN A 177 0.06 10.17 0.67
CA GLN A 177 1.35 10.26 -0.02
C GLN A 177 2.46 9.52 0.76
N GLY A 178 2.51 9.73 2.08
CA GLY A 178 3.42 8.97 2.94
C GLY A 178 3.16 7.46 2.92
N GLN A 179 1.89 7.05 2.91
CA GLN A 179 1.49 5.65 2.80
C GLN A 179 1.91 5.06 1.45
N ALA A 180 1.75 5.80 0.36
CA ALA A 180 2.19 5.39 -0.97
C ALA A 180 3.70 5.19 -1.00
N ASN A 181 4.49 6.11 -0.45
CA ASN A 181 5.94 5.98 -0.34
C ASN A 181 6.33 4.72 0.44
N ASP A 182 5.77 4.51 1.62
CA ASP A 182 6.05 3.31 2.42
C ASP A 182 5.68 2.02 1.63
N THR A 183 4.55 2.01 0.94
CA THR A 183 4.12 0.82 0.17
C THR A 183 4.96 0.56 -1.06
N LEU A 184 5.41 1.60 -1.76
CA LEU A 184 6.34 1.47 -2.88
C LEU A 184 7.71 0.98 -2.41
N HIS A 185 8.15 1.37 -1.21
CA HIS A 185 9.40 0.88 -0.63
C HIS A 185 9.32 -0.63 -0.39
N GLU A 186 8.26 -1.08 0.27
CA GLU A 186 8.07 -2.50 0.55
C GLU A 186 7.88 -3.31 -0.74
N LEU A 187 7.22 -2.74 -1.75
CA LEU A 187 7.12 -3.34 -3.09
C LEU A 187 8.50 -3.49 -3.73
N TRP A 188 9.35 -2.46 -3.62
CA TRP A 188 10.71 -2.46 -4.12
C TRP A 188 11.56 -3.56 -3.46
N LEU A 189 11.54 -3.64 -2.13
CA LEU A 189 12.22 -4.69 -1.37
C LEU A 189 11.76 -6.09 -1.77
N ALA A 190 10.44 -6.30 -1.91
CA ALA A 190 9.89 -7.58 -2.30
C ALA A 190 10.31 -8.00 -3.71
N LEU A 191 10.38 -7.06 -4.66
CA LEU A 191 10.87 -7.32 -6.02
C LEU A 191 12.37 -7.62 -6.05
N ALA A 192 13.17 -6.90 -5.27
CA ALA A 192 14.60 -7.17 -5.11
C ALA A 192 14.84 -8.56 -4.54
N ASP A 193 14.12 -8.94 -3.48
CA ASP A 193 14.18 -10.29 -2.89
C ASP A 193 13.80 -11.37 -3.92
N LYS A 194 12.74 -11.13 -4.69
CA LYS A 194 12.29 -12.05 -5.75
C LYS A 194 13.39 -12.23 -6.81
N ALA A 195 14.07 -11.15 -7.20
CA ALA A 195 15.17 -11.17 -8.16
C ALA A 195 16.36 -11.99 -7.64
N VAL A 196 16.73 -11.80 -6.37
CA VAL A 196 17.81 -12.54 -5.72
C VAL A 196 17.50 -14.04 -5.62
N ILE A 197 16.27 -14.40 -5.24
CA ILE A 197 15.83 -15.81 -5.20
C ILE A 197 15.89 -16.42 -6.60
N PHE A 198 15.42 -15.70 -7.63
CA PHE A 198 15.49 -16.19 -9.00
C PHE A 198 16.92 -16.45 -9.46
N GLN A 199 17.85 -15.55 -9.15
CA GLN A 199 19.26 -15.70 -9.51
C GLN A 199 19.92 -16.87 -8.76
N LYS A 200 19.76 -16.94 -7.44
CA LYS A 200 20.44 -17.95 -6.61
C LYS A 200 19.84 -19.34 -6.72
N ASP A 201 18.52 -19.43 -6.64
CA ASP A 201 17.81 -20.69 -6.43
C ASP A 201 17.21 -21.25 -7.72
N VAL A 202 16.95 -20.42 -8.75
CA VAL A 202 16.32 -20.88 -10.01
C VAL A 202 17.31 -20.96 -11.18
N ARG A 203 18.12 -19.94 -11.43
CA ARG A 203 19.06 -19.94 -12.57
C ARG A 203 20.12 -21.04 -12.49
N HIS A 204 20.52 -21.41 -11.27
CA HIS A 204 21.51 -22.47 -11.03
C HIS A 204 20.87 -23.85 -10.79
N ALA A 205 19.53 -23.95 -10.80
CA ALA A 205 18.86 -25.23 -10.60
C ALA A 205 18.98 -26.11 -11.85
N THR A 206 19.54 -27.30 -11.69
CA THR A 206 19.69 -28.29 -12.77
C THR A 206 18.35 -28.88 -13.24
N ASN A 207 17.26 -28.66 -12.49
CA ASN A 207 15.95 -29.22 -12.78
C ASN A 207 14.86 -28.14 -12.74
N TYR A 208 14.14 -27.97 -13.85
CA TYR A 208 13.10 -26.95 -14.06
C TYR A 208 11.75 -27.30 -13.41
N ASN A 209 11.70 -28.30 -12.53
CA ASN A 209 10.45 -28.70 -11.89
C ASN A 209 9.88 -27.55 -11.03
N ARG A 210 8.65 -27.10 -11.33
CA ARG A 210 7.94 -26.02 -10.64
C ARG A 210 7.52 -26.35 -9.20
N ASN A 211 7.69 -27.58 -8.75
CA ASN A 211 7.36 -28.04 -7.39
C ASN A 211 8.54 -28.02 -6.42
N THR A 212 9.65 -27.35 -6.73
CA THR A 212 10.81 -27.27 -5.83
C THR A 212 10.62 -26.20 -4.75
N ARG A 213 11.41 -26.31 -3.66
CA ARG A 213 11.44 -25.31 -2.58
C ARG A 213 11.75 -23.90 -3.09
N ALA A 214 12.53 -23.78 -4.16
CA ALA A 214 12.84 -22.49 -4.81
C ALA A 214 11.58 -21.82 -5.38
N TRP A 215 10.75 -22.57 -6.09
CA TRP A 215 9.48 -22.08 -6.62
C TRP A 215 8.47 -21.75 -5.52
N ALA A 216 8.46 -22.52 -4.42
CA ALA A 216 7.65 -22.17 -3.24
C ALA A 216 8.07 -20.83 -2.63
N LYS A 217 9.38 -20.53 -2.55
CA LYS A 217 9.86 -19.22 -2.10
C LYS A 217 9.43 -18.11 -3.05
N ILE A 218 9.55 -18.31 -4.37
CA ILE A 218 9.10 -17.34 -5.38
C ILE A 218 7.60 -17.07 -5.25
N ALA A 219 6.78 -18.12 -5.06
CA ALA A 219 5.34 -17.95 -4.87
C ALA A 219 5.02 -17.14 -3.60
N THR A 220 5.74 -17.36 -2.51
CA THR A 220 5.60 -16.57 -1.28
C THR A 220 6.00 -15.11 -1.50
N THR A 221 7.14 -14.84 -2.14
CA THR A 221 7.57 -13.46 -2.43
C THR A 221 6.64 -12.77 -3.42
N GLU A 222 6.14 -13.49 -4.43
CA GLU A 222 5.11 -12.99 -5.36
C GLU A 222 3.85 -12.58 -4.61
N ALA A 223 3.42 -13.39 -3.63
CA ALA A 223 2.26 -13.07 -2.81
C ALA A 223 2.45 -11.78 -1.97
N ILE A 224 3.69 -11.42 -1.63
CA ILE A 224 4.06 -10.17 -0.95
C ILE A 224 4.05 -9.00 -1.95
N VAL A 225 4.66 -9.16 -3.14
CA VAL A 225 4.62 -8.18 -4.23
C VAL A 225 3.17 -7.79 -4.55
N GLN A 226 2.32 -8.79 -4.78
CA GLN A 226 0.90 -8.58 -5.08
C GLN A 226 0.15 -7.89 -3.93
N ARG A 227 0.51 -8.18 -2.68
CA ARG A 227 -0.09 -7.48 -1.52
C ARG A 227 0.25 -5.99 -1.54
N HIS A 228 1.53 -5.62 -1.68
CA HIS A 228 1.94 -4.22 -1.66
C HIS A 228 1.46 -3.45 -2.89
N ALA A 229 1.47 -4.06 -4.07
CA ALA A 229 0.91 -3.47 -5.28
C ALA A 229 -0.57 -3.11 -5.11
N ARG A 230 -1.35 -4.02 -4.53
CA ARG A 230 -2.78 -3.77 -4.25
C ARG A 230 -3.02 -2.67 -3.21
N ILE A 231 -2.22 -2.62 -2.14
CA ILE A 231 -2.31 -1.54 -1.13
C ILE A 231 -2.00 -0.18 -1.80
N TYR A 232 -0.97 -0.13 -2.64
CA TYR A 232 -0.62 1.07 -3.39
C TYR A 232 -1.75 1.52 -4.32
N CYS A 233 -2.32 0.60 -5.11
CA CYS A 233 -3.43 0.91 -6.02
C CYS A 233 -4.63 1.50 -5.26
N ARG A 234 -5.00 0.88 -4.13
CA ARG A 234 -6.07 1.41 -3.26
C ARG A 234 -5.73 2.79 -2.73
N CYS A 235 -4.50 3.00 -2.23
CA CYS A 235 -4.04 4.31 -1.77
C CYS A 235 -4.18 5.39 -2.85
N ARG A 236 -3.74 5.08 -4.08
CA ARG A 236 -3.86 5.99 -5.23
C ARG A 236 -5.32 6.30 -5.59
N MET A 237 -6.22 5.31 -5.53
CA MET A 237 -7.65 5.52 -5.74
C MET A 237 -8.23 6.50 -4.70
N GLN A 238 -7.81 6.38 -3.44
CA GLN A 238 -8.24 7.32 -2.39
C GLN A 238 -7.66 8.72 -2.60
N MET A 239 -6.43 8.86 -3.10
CA MET A 239 -5.89 10.16 -3.51
C MET A 239 -6.73 10.81 -4.63
N LEU A 240 -7.19 10.03 -5.61
CA LEU A 240 -8.10 10.50 -6.65
C LEU A 240 -9.44 10.96 -6.06
N ALA A 241 -10.02 10.21 -5.12
CA ALA A 241 -11.26 10.58 -4.44
C ALA A 241 -11.14 11.90 -3.64
N LEU A 242 -9.97 12.14 -3.03
CA LEU A 242 -9.65 13.41 -2.37
C LEU A 242 -9.44 14.56 -3.38
N GLY A 243 -9.23 14.24 -4.65
CA GLY A 243 -8.96 15.19 -5.73
C GLY A 243 -7.53 15.68 -5.75
N ALA A 244 -6.58 14.76 -5.56
CA ALA A 244 -5.17 15.01 -5.80
C ALA A 244 -4.95 15.70 -7.16
N GLY A 245 -4.05 16.70 -7.17
CA GLY A 245 -3.70 17.43 -8.37
C GLY A 245 -2.93 16.57 -9.38
N PRO A 246 -2.81 17.05 -10.64
CA PRO A 246 -2.07 16.35 -11.69
C PRO A 246 -0.57 16.22 -11.39
N ASP A 247 -0.02 17.09 -10.54
CA ASP A 247 1.33 17.04 -10.01
C ASP A 247 1.54 15.80 -9.12
N ILE A 248 0.67 15.60 -8.13
CA ILE A 248 0.68 14.42 -7.24
C ILE A 248 0.44 13.15 -8.06
N LEU A 249 -0.54 13.16 -8.97
CA LEU A 249 -0.87 11.99 -9.80
C LEU A 249 0.19 11.68 -10.88
N GLY A 250 0.98 12.66 -11.28
CA GLY A 250 2.14 12.47 -12.16
C GLY A 250 3.31 11.79 -11.43
N GLN A 251 3.46 12.08 -10.14
CA GLN A 251 4.41 11.39 -9.27
C GLN A 251 3.94 9.96 -8.92
N TYR A 252 2.68 9.80 -8.50
CA TYR A 252 2.12 8.50 -8.12
C TYR A 252 1.32 7.89 -9.29
N GLN A 253 2.04 7.25 -10.21
CA GLN A 253 1.44 6.71 -11.44
C GLN A 253 0.68 5.40 -11.20
N GLN A 254 -0.19 5.03 -12.13
CA GLN A 254 -0.88 3.74 -12.05
C GLN A 254 0.12 2.59 -12.20
N LEU A 255 0.11 1.64 -11.27
CA LEU A 255 0.87 0.39 -11.43
C LEU A 255 0.24 -0.45 -12.54
N GLN A 256 1.08 -1.04 -13.38
CA GLN A 256 0.73 -2.04 -14.39
C GLN A 256 1.49 -3.34 -14.15
N ASP A 257 1.01 -4.45 -14.72
CA ASP A 257 1.68 -5.75 -14.60
C ASP A 257 3.12 -5.73 -15.10
N ILE A 258 3.42 -4.88 -16.08
CA ILE A 258 4.76 -4.72 -16.62
C ILE A 258 5.73 -4.11 -15.58
N ASP A 259 5.24 -3.24 -14.70
CA ASP A 259 6.04 -2.60 -13.65
C ASP A 259 6.46 -3.59 -12.54
N LEU A 260 5.70 -4.69 -12.38
CA LEU A 260 5.94 -5.73 -11.39
C LEU A 260 6.83 -6.87 -11.92
N ARG A 261 7.25 -6.81 -13.18
CA ARG A 261 8.13 -7.83 -13.76
C ARG A 261 9.53 -7.69 -13.17
N VAL A 262 10.04 -8.82 -12.68
CA VAL A 262 11.41 -8.90 -12.19
C VAL A 262 12.36 -8.81 -13.37
N SER A 263 12.98 -7.65 -13.54
CA SER A 263 14.08 -7.45 -14.48
C SER A 263 15.37 -8.04 -13.94
N THR A 264 16.15 -8.62 -14.85
CA THR A 264 17.45 -9.20 -14.54
C THR A 264 18.49 -8.12 -14.21
N ALA A 265 18.26 -6.89 -14.68
CA ALA A 265 19.03 -5.70 -14.34
C ALA A 265 18.98 -5.35 -12.84
N ILE A 266 17.93 -5.77 -12.12
CA ILE A 266 17.79 -5.54 -10.67
C ILE A 266 18.79 -6.43 -9.89
N ALA A 267 19.02 -7.66 -10.36
CA ALA A 267 19.89 -8.62 -9.69
C ALA A 267 21.36 -8.49 -10.10
N ASP A 268 21.64 -7.98 -11.30
CA ASP A 268 22.99 -7.73 -11.80
C ASP A 268 23.03 -6.45 -12.65
N PRO A 269 23.17 -5.26 -12.02
CA PRO A 269 23.20 -3.99 -12.73
C PRO A 269 24.35 -3.88 -13.75
N ASN A 270 25.39 -4.70 -13.57
CA ASN A 270 26.62 -4.67 -14.37
C ASN A 270 26.63 -5.73 -15.49
N ALA A 271 25.57 -6.53 -15.64
CA ALA A 271 25.52 -7.52 -16.70
C ALA A 271 25.39 -6.87 -18.10
N ARG A 272 26.05 -7.48 -19.09
CA ARG A 272 25.98 -6.98 -20.48
C ARG A 272 24.63 -7.33 -21.09
N GLY A 273 23.92 -6.33 -21.64
CA GLY A 273 22.69 -6.54 -22.42
C GLY A 273 21.43 -5.85 -21.89
N HIS A 274 21.49 -5.09 -20.79
CA HIS A 274 20.32 -4.43 -20.18
C HIS A 274 19.77 -3.20 -20.91
N ARG A 275 20.15 -2.95 -22.18
CA ARG A 275 19.70 -1.77 -22.92
C ARG A 275 18.18 -1.68 -23.13
N ASP A 276 17.49 -2.83 -23.08
CA ASP A 276 16.03 -2.92 -23.30
C ASP A 276 15.24 -3.26 -22.01
N ASP A 277 15.90 -3.42 -20.86
CA ASP A 277 15.21 -3.72 -19.60
C ASP A 277 14.62 -2.42 -19.02
N THR A 278 13.40 -2.07 -19.40
CA THR A 278 12.69 -0.92 -18.83
C THR A 278 12.21 -1.28 -17.42
N LEU A 279 12.80 -0.66 -16.39
CA LEU A 279 12.30 -0.77 -15.02
C LEU A 279 10.99 0.02 -14.89
N GLY A 280 10.13 -0.40 -13.96
CA GLY A 280 8.91 0.34 -13.63
C GLY A 280 9.23 1.78 -13.22
N TRP A 281 8.29 2.70 -13.45
CA TRP A 281 8.49 4.12 -13.16
C TRP A 281 8.93 4.40 -11.70
N PHE A 282 8.41 3.63 -10.74
CA PHE A 282 8.70 3.79 -9.31
C PHE A 282 10.14 3.44 -8.92
N TRP A 283 10.93 2.79 -9.78
CA TRP A 283 12.36 2.54 -9.54
C TRP A 283 13.21 3.81 -9.62
N THR A 284 12.67 4.86 -10.24
CA THR A 284 13.32 6.18 -10.34
C THR A 284 12.83 7.15 -9.28
N MET A 285 11.88 6.73 -8.43
CA MET A 285 11.44 7.53 -7.30
C MET A 285 12.42 7.40 -6.14
N ASP A 286 12.66 8.52 -5.45
CA ASP A 286 13.37 8.55 -4.17
C ASP A 286 12.45 8.03 -3.06
N VAL A 287 12.21 6.73 -3.00
CA VAL A 287 11.39 6.10 -1.97
C VAL A 287 12.25 5.85 -0.71
N PRO A 288 11.75 6.09 0.52
CA PRO A 288 12.54 6.07 1.76
C PRO A 288 13.23 4.77 2.13
#